data_AF-A0A0F9ECD9-F1
#
_entry.id   AF-A0A0F9ECD9-F1
#
_cell.length_a   1.000
_cell.length_b   1.000
_cell.length_c   1.000
_cell.angle_alpha   90.00
_cell.angle_beta   90.00
_cell.angle_gamma   90.00
#
_symmetry.space_group_name_H-M   'P 1'
#
loop_
_entity.id
_entity.type
_entity.pdbx_description
1 polymer ?
#
loop_
_entity_poly.entity_id
_entity_poly.type
_entity_poly.pdbx_seq_one_letter_code
_entity_poly.pdbx_strand_id
1 'polypeptide(L)' 'MSPVRTRFEFGKNWHDYAKRNFSQDKVEISKRHILEFMCRETLRGLTFLDIGCGSGLHSLAALQAG' A
#
# COMPACT_ATOMS: atom_id res chain seq x y z
N MET A 1 0.25 39.69 -2.09
CA MET A 1 -0.32 38.61 -2.91
C MET A 1 0.58 37.39 -2.78
N SER A 2 0.07 36.28 -2.23
CA SER A 2 0.84 35.02 -2.18
C SER A 2 0.97 34.43 -3.59
N PRO A 3 2.10 33.79 -3.95
CA PRO A 3 2.32 33.32 -5.31
C PRO A 3 1.38 32.17 -5.66
N VAL A 4 0.82 32.21 -6.87
CA VAL A 4 0.00 31.14 -7.45
C VAL A 4 0.86 29.90 -7.58
N ARG A 5 0.52 28.82 -6.86
CA ARG A 5 1.19 27.53 -6.96
C ARG A 5 0.92 26.91 -8.33
N THR A 6 1.87 27.04 -9.25
CA THR A 6 1.78 26.53 -10.63
C THR A 6 2.19 25.06 -10.78
N ARG A 7 2.68 24.40 -9.72
CA ARG A 7 3.14 23.00 -9.77
C ARG A 7 2.19 22.08 -9.01
N PHE A 8 1.86 20.95 -9.62
CA PHE A 8 1.15 19.86 -8.95
C PHE A 8 2.01 19.25 -7.83
N GLU A 9 1.47 19.26 -6.61
CA GLU A 9 2.18 18.83 -5.40
C GLU A 9 2.09 17.31 -5.20
N PHE A 10 2.76 16.53 -6.04
CA PHE A 10 2.70 15.06 -6.01
C PHE A 10 2.87 14.47 -4.61
N GLY A 11 3.86 14.92 -3.83
CA GLY A 11 4.11 14.42 -2.48
C GLY A 11 2.97 14.72 -1.50
N LYS A 12 2.48 15.97 -1.49
CA LYS A 12 1.37 16.37 -0.62
C LYS A 12 0.08 15.64 -0.99
N ASN A 13 -0.22 15.58 -2.29
CA ASN A 13 -1.43 14.92 -2.80
C ASN A 13 -1.39 13.41 -2.53
N TRP A 14 -0.24 12.76 -2.72
CA TRP A 14 -0.06 11.35 -2.42
C TRP A 14 -0.17 11.06 -0.92
N HIS A 15 0.43 11.90 -0.07
CA HIS A 15 0.33 11.76 1.39
C HIS A 15 -1.11 11.91 1.88
N ASP A 16 -1.83 12.90 1.37
CA ASP A 16 -3.24 13.11 1.69
C ASP A 16 -4.10 11.94 1.20
N TYR A 17 -3.83 11.43 -0.01
CA TYR A 17 -4.48 10.23 -0.54
C TYR A 17 -4.23 9.02 0.36
N ALA A 18 -2.98 8.77 0.75
CA ALA A 18 -2.61 7.65 1.61
C ALA A 18 -3.31 7.76 2.98
N LYS A 19 -3.26 8.94 3.61
CA LYS A 19 -3.93 9.19 4.89
C LYS A 19 -5.44 8.96 4.85
N ARG A 20 -6.12 9.39 3.79
CA ARG A 20 -7.58 9.26 3.66
C ARG A 20 -8.01 7.85 3.31
N ASN A 21 -7.20 7.13 2.54
CA ASN A 21 -7.58 5.85 1.96
C ASN A 21 -6.98 4.63 2.68
N PHE A 22 -6.04 4.84 3.60
CA PHE A 22 -5.48 3.78 4.42
C PHE A 22 -6.41 3.42 5.58
N SER A 23 -6.61 2.12 5.82
CA SER A 23 -7.21 1.60 7.05
C SER A 23 -6.66 0.21 7.33
N GLN A 24 -6.66 -0.21 8.60
CA GLN A 24 -6.21 -1.55 8.96
C GLN A 24 -7.06 -2.64 8.29
N ASP A 25 -8.38 -2.43 8.17
CA ASP A 25 -9.27 -3.36 7.49
C ASP A 25 -8.86 -3.62 6.03
N LYS A 26 -8.39 -2.58 5.32
CA LYS A 26 -7.89 -2.74 3.95
C LYS A 26 -6.60 -3.54 3.90
N VAL A 27 -5.73 -3.41 4.91
CA VAL A 27 -4.50 -4.20 5.04
C VAL A 27 -4.87 -5.67 5.25
N GLU A 28 -5.79 -5.97 6.18
CA GLU A 28 -6.22 -7.35 6.44
C GLU A 28 -6.91 -7.99 5.24
N ILE A 29 -7.77 -7.26 4.53
CA ILE A 29 -8.40 -7.73 3.29
C ILE A 29 -7.33 -8.03 2.23
N SER A 30 -6.37 -7.12 2.03
CA SER A 30 -5.27 -7.31 1.07
C SER A 30 -4.41 -8.52 1.45
N LYS A 31 -4.07 -8.67 2.73
CA LYS A 31 -3.31 -9.82 3.25
C LYS A 31 -4.02 -11.13 2.98
N ARG A 32 -5.32 -11.21 3.29
CA ARG A 32 -6.15 -12.38 3.02
C ARG A 32 -6.16 -12.71 1.52
N HIS A 33 -6.42 -11.73 0.66
CA HIS A 33 -6.45 -11.96 -0.79
C HIS A 33 -5.10 -12.45 -1.33
N ILE A 34 -3.98 -11.88 -0.86
CA ILE A 34 -2.64 -12.34 -1.28
C ILE A 34 -2.40 -13.79 -0.85
N LEU A 35 -2.72 -14.12 0.41
CA LEU A 35 -2.54 -15.48 0.94
C LEU A 35 -3.43 -16.51 0.24
N GLU A 36 -4.69 -16.17 -0.02
CA GLU A 36 -5.63 -16.99 -0.78
C GLU A 36 -5.16 -17.18 -2.23
N PHE A 37 -4.76 -16.11 -2.92
CA PHE A 37 -4.28 -16.17 -4.30
C PHE A 37 -3.02 -17.04 -4.44
N MET A 38 -2.12 -16.97 -3.47
CA MET A 38 -0.88 -17.76 -3.45
C MET A 38 -1.10 -19.18 -2.91
N CYS A 39 -2.31 -19.50 -2.41
CA CYS A 39 -2.65 -20.74 -1.72
C CYS A 39 -1.69 -21.05 -0.54
N ARG A 40 -1.47 -20.05 0.33
CA ARG A 40 -0.57 -20.17 1.50
C ARG A 40 -1.21 -19.61 2.76
N GLU A 41 -0.79 -20.12 3.91
CA GLU A 41 -1.14 -19.56 5.22
C GLU A 41 -0.24 -18.38 5.62
N THR A 42 1.00 -18.35 5.11
CA THR A 42 2.02 -17.33 5.42
C THR A 42 3.01 -17.16 4.26
N LEU A 43 3.63 -15.98 4.20
CA LEU A 43 4.75 -15.65 3.33
C LEU A 43 6.11 -15.75 4.04
N ARG A 44 6.17 -16.33 5.25
CA ARG A 44 7.39 -16.42 6.05
C ARG A 44 8.51 -17.12 5.29
N GLY A 45 9.70 -16.52 5.31
CA GLY A 45 10.89 -17.05 4.64
C GLY A 45 10.90 -16.86 3.12
N LEU A 46 9.94 -16.10 2.57
CA LEU A 46 9.92 -15.77 1.15
C LEU A 46 10.41 -14.34 0.90
N THR A 47 11.04 -14.15 -0.25
CA THR A 47 11.24 -12.81 -0.81
C THR A 47 9.99 -12.41 -1.60
N PHE A 48 9.48 -11.20 -1.36
CA PHE A 48 8.29 -10.68 -2.04
C PHE A 48 8.63 -9.42 -2.86
N LEU A 49 8.09 -9.31 -4.07
CA LEU A 49 8.27 -8.16 -4.96
C LEU A 49 6.90 -7.63 -5.42
N ASP A 50 6.60 -6.37 -5.09
CA ASP A 50 5.37 -5.67 -5.46
C ASP A 50 5.64 -4.65 -6.59
N ILE A 51 5.44 -5.06 -7.85
CA ILE A 51 5.68 -4.20 -9.01
C ILE A 51 4.46 -3.29 -9.22
N GLY A 52 4.67 -1.98 -9.16
CA GLY A 52 3.57 -1.01 -9.26
C GLY A 52 2.81 -0.84 -7.95
N CYS A 53 3.52 -0.89 -6.82
CA CYS A 53 2.96 -0.90 -5.46
C CYS A 53 2.02 0.27 -5.11
N GLY A 54 2.05 1.38 -5.86
CA GLY A 54 1.08 2.46 -5.76
C GLY A 54 0.99 3.08 -4.36
N SER A 55 -0.07 2.74 -3.61
CA SER A 55 -0.26 3.18 -2.22
C SER A 55 0.60 2.44 -1.20
N GLY A 56 1.27 1.36 -1.60
CA GLY A 56 2.04 0.47 -0.73
C GLY A 56 1.18 -0.49 0.11
N LEU A 57 -0.15 -0.52 -0.10
CA LEU A 57 -1.06 -1.35 0.69
C LEU A 57 -0.70 -2.84 0.62
N HIS A 58 -0.42 -3.34 -0.58
CA HIS A 58 -0.12 -4.76 -0.81
C HIS A 58 1.29 -5.11 -0.32
N SER A 59 2.25 -4.19 -0.50
CA SER A 59 3.58 -4.30 0.11
C SER A 59 3.52 -4.45 1.64
N LEU A 60 2.70 -3.63 2.33
CA LEU A 60 2.53 -3.74 3.78
C LEU A 60 1.83 -5.05 4.18
N ALA A 61 0.77 -5.42 3.47
CA ALA A 61 0.05 -6.67 3.72
C ALA A 61 0.95 -7.90 3.56
N ALA A 62 1.78 -7.93 2.51
CA ALA A 62 2.75 -9.00 2.28
C ALA A 62 3.83 -9.04 3.37
N LEU A 63 4.32 -7.88 3.80
CA LEU A 63 5.28 -7.79 4.92
C LEU A 63 4.69 -8.35 6.22
N GLN A 64 3.42 -8.06 6.54
CA GLN A 64 2.74 -8.58 7.73
C GLN A 64 2.33 -10.07 7.62
N ALA A 65 2.37 -10.64 6.43
CA ALA A 65 2.08 -12.04 6.18
C ALA A 65 3.32 -12.94 6.27
N GLY A 66 4.52 -12.36 6.22
CA GLY A 66 5.80 -13.05 6.46
C GLY A 66 6.16 -13.14 7.94
#